data_AF-A0A4V6JIL3-F1
#
_entry.id   AF-A0A4V6JIL3-F1
#
_cell.length_a   1.000
_cell.length_b   1.000
_cell.length_c   1.000
_cell.angle_alpha   90.00
_cell.angle_beta   90.00
_cell.angle_gamma   90.00
#
_symmetry.space_group_name_H-M   'P 1'
#
loop_
_entity.id
_entity.type
_entity.pdbx_description
1 polymer ?
#
loop_
_entity_poly.entity_id
_entity_poly.type
_entity_poly.pdbx_seq_one_letter_code
_entity_poly.pdbx_strand_id
1 'polypeptide(L)'
;MGFTLVRDYTRPVSSVEDVIRWRERWFANPLPFVTDGVVLHQARSPSGRYWRNKPALWAVAWKYPPAEQVTRVERVMFRIGRTGKITVVLALDPLQLDDKWVRRVNIGSLARWRFWDIVPGDQVAVSLKGQGIPQVTRVAWRSVERPVLTAPDAERYHAFSCFTPQAGCRQQFIARLVWLSGPQGLMMNGVSEASWRMLVEHGRVKELADWLTLTPESLRTLPGVGDKQAQRLHQQFMLARRQPFQRWLLALGAPLSAEQLAGVTGWQQTKRLPTHIWQRQAGVGDKRAAQLVAFFRQPALQRVANSLRQQHIAGFADDALSDPDVDN
;
A
#
# COMPACT_ATOMS: atom_id res chain seq x y z
N MET A 1 39.45 6.63 -28.81
CA MET A 1 38.04 6.49 -28.39
C MET A 1 37.81 7.39 -27.18
N GLY A 2 36.97 8.41 -27.31
CA GLY A 2 36.84 9.56 -26.38
C GLY A 2 36.18 9.29 -25.02
N PHE A 3 36.45 8.14 -24.40
CA PHE A 3 35.96 7.79 -23.05
C PHE A 3 37.13 7.68 -22.07
N THR A 4 37.84 8.80 -21.85
CA THR A 4 39.04 8.86 -21.00
C THR A 4 38.73 8.46 -19.55
N LEU A 5 37.62 8.94 -18.99
CA LEU A 5 37.19 8.62 -17.62
C LEU A 5 37.04 7.11 -17.38
N VAL A 6 36.48 6.35 -18.32
CA VAL A 6 36.33 4.89 -18.14
C VAL A 6 37.69 4.21 -18.02
N ARG A 7 38.66 4.63 -18.83
CA ARG A 7 40.02 4.11 -18.78
C ARG A 7 40.73 4.50 -17.48
N ASP A 8 40.57 5.75 -17.03
CA ASP A 8 41.25 6.28 -15.85
C ASP A 8 40.73 5.69 -14.53
N TYR A 9 39.45 5.32 -14.52
CA TYR A 9 38.75 4.75 -13.36
C TYR A 9 38.46 3.24 -13.49
N THR A 10 39.12 2.54 -14.42
CA THR A 10 39.17 1.07 -14.45
C THR A 10 40.55 0.59 -14.03
N ARG A 11 40.64 -0.17 -12.94
CA ARG A 11 41.92 -0.62 -12.37
C ARG A 11 42.00 -2.15 -12.36
N PRO A 12 43.08 -2.75 -12.89
CA PRO A 12 43.30 -4.17 -12.69
C PRO A 12 43.59 -4.42 -11.20
N VAL A 13 43.03 -5.51 -10.70
CA VAL A 13 43.16 -5.96 -9.31
C VAL A 13 43.50 -7.44 -9.32
N SER A 14 44.28 -7.88 -8.33
CA SER A 14 44.75 -9.27 -8.22
C SER A 14 44.25 -9.99 -6.97
N SER A 15 43.74 -9.23 -6.00
CA SER A 15 43.27 -9.70 -4.70
C SER A 15 42.00 -8.97 -4.26
N VAL A 16 41.32 -9.50 -3.24
CA VAL A 16 40.14 -8.84 -2.65
C VAL A 16 40.57 -7.57 -1.91
N GLU A 17 41.76 -7.58 -1.31
CA GLU A 17 42.37 -6.45 -0.61
C GLU A 17 42.64 -5.26 -1.55
N ASP A 18 43.06 -5.53 -2.79
CA ASP A 18 43.22 -4.50 -3.82
C ASP A 18 41.87 -3.84 -4.15
N VAL A 19 40.81 -4.64 -4.25
CA VAL A 19 39.46 -4.13 -4.51
C VAL A 19 38.99 -3.24 -3.36
N ILE A 20 39.15 -3.69 -2.12
CA ILE A 20 38.76 -2.93 -0.92
C ILE A 20 39.48 -1.57 -0.93
N ARG A 21 40.79 -1.57 -1.16
CA ARG A 21 41.60 -0.36 -1.19
C ARG A 21 41.15 0.62 -2.27
N TRP A 22 40.86 0.15 -3.48
CA TRP A 22 40.35 1.00 -4.55
C TRP A 22 38.96 1.55 -4.24
N ARG A 23 38.07 0.69 -3.74
CA ARG A 23 36.71 1.08 -3.34
C ARG A 23 36.74 2.14 -2.25
N GLU A 24 37.54 1.97 -1.21
CA GLU A 24 37.70 2.95 -0.12
C GLU A 24 38.30 4.26 -0.62
N ARG A 25 39.33 4.18 -1.47
CA ARG A 25 39.92 5.37 -2.08
C ARG A 25 38.88 6.16 -2.88
N TRP A 26 38.13 5.51 -3.75
CA TRP A 26 37.11 6.21 -4.55
C TRP A 26 35.90 6.66 -3.74
N PHE A 27 35.60 6.00 -2.62
CA PHE A 27 34.55 6.44 -1.70
C PHE A 27 34.96 7.71 -0.91
N ALA A 28 36.22 7.79 -0.48
CA ALA A 28 36.71 8.86 0.39
C ALA A 28 37.23 10.10 -0.35
N ASN A 29 37.34 10.06 -1.69
CA ASN A 29 37.92 11.14 -2.49
C ASN A 29 36.92 11.68 -3.51
N PRO A 30 36.97 12.99 -3.83
CA PRO A 30 36.10 13.58 -4.85
C PRO A 30 36.38 12.96 -6.23
N LEU A 31 35.31 12.65 -6.95
CA LEU A 31 35.34 12.12 -8.31
C LEU A 31 34.69 13.13 -9.27
N PRO A 32 35.07 13.15 -10.55
CA PRO A 32 34.47 14.05 -11.55
C PRO A 32 33.04 13.64 -11.96
N PHE A 33 32.46 12.63 -11.30
CA PHE A 33 31.12 12.11 -11.53
C PHE A 33 30.56 11.48 -10.25
N VAL A 34 29.23 11.35 -10.18
CA VAL A 34 28.54 10.70 -9.06
C VAL A 34 28.63 9.18 -9.20
N THR A 35 28.88 8.48 -8.09
CA THR A 35 28.94 7.01 -8.04
C THR A 35 28.21 6.49 -6.81
N ASP A 36 27.61 5.30 -6.92
CA ASP A 36 26.95 4.61 -5.80
C ASP A 36 27.72 3.35 -5.35
N GLY A 37 28.94 3.16 -5.88
CA GLY A 37 29.81 2.04 -5.59
C GLY A 37 30.81 1.75 -6.71
N VAL A 38 31.31 0.52 -6.72
CA VAL A 38 32.23 0.00 -7.75
C VAL A 38 31.64 -1.24 -8.41
N VAL A 39 31.99 -1.47 -9.67
CA VAL A 39 31.67 -2.73 -10.36
C VAL A 39 32.93 -3.56 -10.44
N LEU A 40 32.88 -4.75 -9.86
CA LEU A 40 33.91 -5.76 -10.05
C LEU A 40 33.50 -6.60 -11.25
N HIS A 41 34.44 -6.88 -12.14
CA HIS A 41 34.20 -7.81 -13.22
C HIS A 41 35.44 -8.64 -13.50
N GLN A 42 35.25 -9.85 -14.01
CA GLN A 42 36.35 -10.65 -14.55
C GLN A 42 36.96 -9.93 -15.75
N ALA A 43 38.27 -10.10 -15.94
CA ALA A 43 38.99 -9.49 -17.07
C ALA A 43 38.45 -9.94 -18.44
N ARG A 44 37.88 -11.15 -18.50
CA ARG A 44 37.19 -11.68 -19.67
C ARG A 44 35.69 -11.72 -19.41
N SER A 45 34.91 -11.10 -20.29
CA SER A 45 33.45 -11.19 -20.30
C SER A 45 32.99 -12.09 -21.47
N PRO A 46 31.86 -12.80 -21.32
CA PRO A 46 31.27 -13.54 -22.42
C PRO A 46 30.80 -12.60 -23.52
N SER A 47 30.83 -13.07 -24.77
CA SER A 47 30.30 -12.34 -25.93
C SER A 47 28.87 -11.84 -25.68
N GLY A 48 28.56 -10.62 -26.13
CA GLY A 48 27.28 -9.95 -25.89
C GLY A 48 26.04 -10.78 -26.25
N ARG A 49 26.14 -11.67 -27.25
CA ARG A 49 25.06 -12.59 -27.65
C ARG A 49 24.64 -13.59 -26.55
N TYR A 50 25.46 -13.78 -25.53
CA TYR A 50 25.18 -14.66 -24.39
C TYR A 50 24.66 -13.91 -23.17
N TRP A 51 24.53 -12.59 -23.24
CA TRP A 51 23.99 -11.80 -22.15
C TRP A 51 22.49 -12.06 -22.03
N ARG A 52 22.01 -12.18 -20.80
CA ARG A 52 20.60 -12.42 -20.49
C ARG A 52 20.14 -11.32 -19.54
N ASN A 53 18.83 -11.04 -19.50
CA ASN A 53 18.23 -10.12 -18.53
C ASN A 53 18.14 -10.76 -17.13
N LYS A 54 19.28 -11.14 -16.57
CA LYS A 54 19.47 -11.67 -15.22
C LYS A 54 20.88 -11.28 -14.73
N PRO A 55 21.13 -11.26 -13.41
CA PRO A 55 22.45 -10.93 -12.88
C PRO A 55 23.58 -11.74 -13.54
N ALA A 56 24.64 -11.05 -13.95
CA ALA A 56 25.82 -11.66 -14.54
C ALA A 56 26.64 -12.40 -13.48
N LEU A 57 27.20 -13.56 -13.82
CA LEU A 57 28.09 -14.31 -12.91
C LEU A 57 29.54 -13.80 -12.93
N TRP A 58 29.90 -13.02 -13.95
CA TRP A 58 31.25 -12.49 -14.17
C TRP A 58 31.41 -11.04 -13.69
N ALA A 59 30.34 -10.43 -13.15
CA ALA A 59 30.37 -9.06 -12.65
C ALA A 59 29.41 -8.87 -11.47
N VAL A 60 29.82 -8.05 -10.51
CA VAL A 60 29.02 -7.69 -9.33
C VAL A 60 29.19 -6.21 -9.01
N ALA A 61 28.08 -5.53 -8.70
CA ALA A 61 28.10 -4.16 -8.20
C ALA A 61 28.27 -4.18 -6.68
N TRP A 62 29.38 -3.65 -6.19
CA TRP A 62 29.64 -3.45 -4.76
C TRP A 62 29.37 -2.00 -4.37
N LYS A 63 28.14 -1.77 -3.90
CA LYS A 63 27.67 -0.44 -3.51
C LYS A 63 28.41 0.13 -2.29
N TYR A 64 28.54 1.45 -2.24
CA TYR A 64 28.99 2.17 -1.04
C TYR A 64 27.97 2.04 0.09
N PRO A 65 28.39 2.22 1.36
CA PRO A 65 27.44 2.39 2.45
C PRO A 65 26.52 3.56 2.10
N PRO A 66 25.19 3.42 2.23
CA PRO A 66 24.27 4.51 1.94
C PRO A 66 24.59 5.68 2.88
N ALA A 67 24.50 6.90 2.37
CA ALA A 67 24.62 8.09 3.19
C ALA A 67 23.61 8.02 4.33
N GLU A 68 24.09 8.16 5.56
CA GLU A 68 23.26 8.24 6.75
C GLU A 68 23.29 9.67 7.26
N GLN A 69 22.13 10.18 7.64
CA GLN A 69 21.99 11.46 8.31
C GLN A 69 21.17 11.25 9.57
N VAL A 70 21.57 11.92 10.65
CA VAL A 70 20.84 11.85 11.91
C VAL A 70 19.84 13.00 11.99
N THR A 71 18.62 12.69 12.38
CA THR A 71 17.55 13.66 12.57
C THR A 71 16.72 13.33 13.81
N ARG A 72 16.05 14.33 14.36
CA ARG A 72 15.14 14.17 15.49
C ARG A 72 13.78 13.63 15.04
N VAL A 73 13.19 12.77 15.87
CA VAL A 73 11.81 12.31 15.73
C VAL A 73 10.86 13.34 16.37
N GLU A 74 10.06 14.01 15.56
CA GLU A 74 9.03 14.94 16.03
C GLU A 74 7.82 14.19 16.61
N ARG A 75 7.36 13.15 15.91
CA ARG A 75 6.11 12.45 16.25
C ARG A 75 6.13 11.00 15.76
N VAL A 76 5.56 10.11 16.56
CA VAL A 76 5.24 8.73 16.15
C VAL A 76 3.77 8.67 15.75
N MET A 77 3.49 8.26 14.51
CA MET A 77 2.14 8.17 13.96
C MET A 77 1.76 6.72 13.69
N PHE A 78 0.60 6.30 14.20
CA PHE A 78 0.02 4.99 13.91
C PHE A 78 -1.04 5.12 12.81
N ARG A 79 -0.84 4.39 11.70
CA ARG A 79 -1.79 4.31 10.58
C ARG A 79 -2.46 2.94 10.58
N ILE A 80 -3.78 2.92 10.70
CA ILE A 80 -4.57 1.69 10.62
C ILE A 80 -5.02 1.48 9.17
N GLY A 81 -4.53 0.42 8.53
CA GLY A 81 -4.90 0.05 7.17
C GLY A 81 -6.29 -0.60 7.09
N ARG A 82 -6.80 -0.77 5.87
CA ARG A 82 -8.11 -1.40 5.60
C ARG A 82 -8.29 -2.76 6.30
N THR A 83 -7.25 -3.58 6.32
CA THR A 83 -7.27 -4.93 6.90
C THR A 83 -7.04 -4.95 8.41
N GLY A 84 -6.94 -3.78 9.05
CA GLY A 84 -6.60 -3.63 10.47
C GLY A 84 -5.11 -3.58 10.77
N LYS A 85 -4.24 -3.85 9.77
CA LYS A 85 -2.79 -3.78 9.95
C LYS A 85 -2.37 -2.36 10.36
N ILE A 86 -1.75 -2.25 11.55
CA ILE A 86 -1.21 -1.00 12.06
C ILE A 86 0.22 -0.83 11.56
N THR A 87 0.47 0.29 10.89
CA THR A 87 1.79 0.70 10.40
C THR A 87 2.27 1.93 11.17
N VAL A 88 3.53 1.92 11.60
CA VAL A 88 4.14 3.04 12.31
C VAL A 88 4.96 3.88 11.35
N VAL A 89 4.72 5.20 11.38
CA VAL A 89 5.44 6.19 10.59
C VAL A 89 5.98 7.25 11.54
N LEU A 90 7.26 7.59 11.41
CA LEU A 90 7.84 8.71 12.15
C LEU A 90 7.71 9.97 11.31
N ALA A 91 7.29 11.07 11.94
CA ALA A 91 7.56 12.41 11.46
C ALA A 91 8.92 12.85 12.01
N LEU A 92 9.75 13.42 11.16
CA LEU A 92 11.13 13.78 11.44
C LEU A 92 11.33 15.27 11.19
N ASP A 93 12.27 15.87 11.92
CA ASP A 93 12.82 17.17 11.53
C ASP A 93 13.33 17.03 10.07
N PRO A 94 12.97 17.95 9.16
CA PRO A 94 13.34 17.83 7.76
C PRO A 94 14.85 17.69 7.58
N LEU A 95 15.27 16.65 6.87
CA LEU A 95 16.65 16.43 6.48
C LEU A 95 16.77 16.19 4.99
N GLN A 96 17.93 16.53 4.45
CA GLN A 96 18.28 16.21 3.08
C GLN A 96 19.17 14.96 3.04
N LEU A 97 18.74 13.96 2.28
CA LEU A 97 19.52 12.76 1.97
C LEU A 97 19.67 12.71 0.45
N ASP A 98 20.92 12.80 -0.03
CA ASP A 98 21.26 13.02 -1.42
C ASP A 98 20.50 14.26 -1.99
N ASP A 99 19.68 14.06 -3.01
CA ASP A 99 18.85 15.07 -3.67
C ASP A 99 17.42 15.16 -3.10
N LYS A 100 17.11 14.46 -2.00
CA LYS A 100 15.75 14.30 -1.48
C LYS A 100 15.57 14.89 -0.09
N TRP A 101 14.48 15.64 0.07
CA TRP A 101 13.98 16.05 1.38
C TRP A 101 13.14 14.94 2.02
N VAL A 102 13.59 14.46 3.17
CA VAL A 102 12.88 13.47 3.98
C VAL A 102 12.27 14.18 5.18
N ARG A 103 10.97 13.94 5.40
CA ARG A 103 10.23 14.40 6.61
C ARG A 103 9.50 13.27 7.32
N ARG A 104 9.44 12.11 6.68
CA ARG A 104 8.72 10.94 7.17
C ARG A 104 9.46 9.68 6.79
N VAL A 105 9.47 8.71 7.71
CA VAL A 105 10.03 7.39 7.48
C VAL A 105 9.10 6.31 8.02
N ASN A 106 8.91 5.25 7.24
CA ASN A 106 8.06 4.13 7.62
C ASN A 106 8.87 3.11 8.42
N ILE A 107 8.44 2.82 9.65
CA ILE A 107 9.04 1.79 10.51
C ILE A 107 8.47 0.40 10.22
N GLY A 108 7.25 0.33 9.69
CA GLY A 108 6.55 -0.91 9.40
C GLY A 108 5.62 -1.32 10.53
N SER A 109 5.75 -2.54 11.03
CA SER A 109 4.81 -3.11 12.01
C SER A 109 4.99 -2.52 13.42
N LEU A 110 3.95 -2.65 14.25
CA LEU A 110 4.03 -2.36 15.69
C LEU A 110 5.15 -3.14 16.37
N ALA A 111 5.34 -4.41 16.02
CA ALA A 111 6.41 -5.24 16.58
C ALA A 111 7.80 -4.65 16.27
N ARG A 112 8.01 -4.19 15.03
CA ARG A 112 9.26 -3.54 14.64
C ARG A 112 9.46 -2.22 15.37
N TRP A 113 8.41 -1.41 15.51
CA TRP A 113 8.50 -0.17 16.29
C TRP A 113 8.81 -0.43 17.77
N ARG A 114 8.18 -1.42 18.41
CA ARG A 114 8.47 -1.83 19.80
C ARG A 114 9.91 -2.31 19.96
N PHE A 115 10.43 -3.06 18.99
CA PHE A 115 11.84 -3.47 18.97
C PHE A 115 12.79 -2.26 18.92
N TRP A 116 12.48 -1.26 18.10
CA TRP A 116 13.27 -0.03 18.03
C TRP A 116 13.06 0.89 19.25
N ASP A 117 11.95 0.75 19.96
CA ASP A 117 11.53 1.57 21.10
C ASP A 117 11.67 3.08 20.82
N ILE A 118 11.24 3.54 19.64
CA ILE A 118 11.42 4.95 19.23
C ILE A 118 10.29 5.81 19.79
N VAL A 119 10.65 6.88 20.49
CA VAL A 119 9.72 7.89 21.01
C VAL A 119 10.04 9.28 20.44
N PRO A 120 9.09 10.24 20.45
CA PRO A 120 9.39 11.64 20.16
C PRO A 120 10.57 12.15 20.97
N GLY A 121 11.45 12.90 20.32
CA GLY A 121 12.71 13.39 20.90
C GLY A 121 13.92 12.50 20.64
N ASP A 122 13.74 11.20 20.35
CA ASP A 122 14.85 10.35 19.92
C ASP A 122 15.48 10.90 18.64
N GLN A 123 16.78 10.74 18.48
CA GLN A 123 17.48 11.02 17.23
C GLN A 123 17.81 9.71 16.53
N VAL A 124 17.39 9.61 15.26
CA VAL A 124 17.50 8.40 14.45
C VAL A 124 18.40 8.65 13.25
N ALA A 125 19.25 7.68 12.94
CA ALA A 125 19.99 7.66 11.69
C ALA A 125 19.07 7.14 10.58
N VAL A 126 18.96 7.91 9.51
CA VAL A 126 18.13 7.61 8.34
C VAL A 126 19.01 7.50 7.12
N SER A 127 18.75 6.49 6.30
CA SER A 127 19.42 6.30 5.03
C SER A 127 18.42 5.95 3.92
N LEU A 128 18.87 6.08 2.67
CA LEU A 128 18.09 5.68 1.51
C LEU A 128 18.41 4.24 1.11
N LYS A 129 17.39 3.39 0.96
CA LYS A 129 17.53 2.02 0.47
C LYS A 129 17.00 1.89 -0.95
N GLY A 130 17.77 1.20 -1.80
CA GLY A 130 17.37 0.83 -3.16
C GLY A 130 17.02 2.06 -4.01
N GLN A 131 15.75 2.19 -4.40
CA GLN A 131 15.21 3.28 -5.23
C GLN A 131 15.03 4.61 -4.47
N GLY A 132 15.79 4.82 -3.40
CA GLY A 132 15.70 6.03 -2.58
C GLY A 132 14.53 6.03 -1.60
N ILE A 133 14.19 4.87 -1.03
CA ILE A 133 13.18 4.77 0.04
C ILE A 133 13.86 5.03 1.39
N PRO A 134 13.43 6.05 2.16
CA PRO A 134 14.00 6.31 3.48
C PRO A 134 13.74 5.15 4.44
N GLN A 135 14.75 4.80 5.24
CA GLN A 135 14.65 3.82 6.31
C GLN A 135 15.47 4.27 7.53
N VAL A 136 14.99 3.93 8.73
CA VAL A 136 15.79 4.04 9.95
C VAL A 136 16.78 2.89 10.01
N THR A 137 18.06 3.20 10.19
CA THR A 137 19.13 2.20 10.31
C THR A 137 19.53 1.95 11.76
N ARG A 138 19.50 2.98 12.61
CA ARG A 138 19.74 2.89 14.05
C ARG A 138 19.13 4.06 14.81
N VAL A 139 18.98 3.90 16.12
CA VAL A 139 18.73 5.02 17.03
C VAL A 139 20.09 5.56 17.48
N ALA A 140 20.37 6.81 17.13
CA ALA A 140 21.66 7.44 17.40
C ALA A 140 21.73 7.97 18.83
N TRP A 141 20.67 8.64 19.27
CA TRP A 141 20.56 9.15 20.64
C TRP A 141 19.13 8.97 21.15
N ARG A 142 19.02 8.61 22.43
CA ARG A 142 17.74 8.51 23.13
C ARG A 142 17.41 9.83 23.80
N SER A 143 16.15 10.24 23.72
CA SER A 143 15.65 11.39 24.48
C SER A 143 15.78 11.11 25.98
N VAL A 144 16.13 12.15 26.74
CA VAL A 144 16.12 12.12 28.21
C VAL A 144 14.68 11.99 28.71
N GLU A 145 13.77 12.81 28.16
CA GLU A 145 12.35 12.71 28.41
C GLU A 145 11.74 11.68 27.44
N ARG A 146 11.30 10.54 27.98
CA ARG A 146 10.69 9.45 27.21
C ARG A 146 9.20 9.38 27.49
N PRO A 147 8.35 10.09 26.73
CA PRO A 147 6.91 10.04 26.94
C PRO A 147 6.39 8.62 26.70
N VAL A 148 5.45 8.18 27.55
CA VAL A 148 4.75 6.91 27.34
C VAL A 148 3.88 7.02 26.11
N LEU A 149 4.15 6.19 25.11
CA LEU A 149 3.34 6.09 23.90
C LEU A 149 2.43 4.86 23.94
N THR A 150 1.12 5.10 23.97
CA THR A 150 0.13 4.04 23.83
C THR A 150 -0.14 3.79 22.35
N ALA A 151 0.35 2.66 21.83
CA ALA A 151 -0.03 2.20 20.50
C ALA A 151 -1.52 1.79 20.48
N PRO A 152 -2.21 1.93 19.34
CA PRO A 152 -3.57 1.41 19.22
C PRO A 152 -3.58 -0.10 19.45
N ASP A 153 -4.61 -0.56 20.16
CA ASP A 153 -4.83 -1.98 20.40
C ASP A 153 -5.08 -2.72 19.08
N ALA A 154 -4.17 -3.64 18.73
CA ALA A 154 -4.21 -4.36 17.47
C ALA A 154 -5.39 -5.34 17.39
N GLU A 155 -5.92 -5.82 18.52
CA GLU A 155 -7.03 -6.77 18.54
C GLU A 155 -8.36 -6.12 18.10
N ARG A 156 -8.49 -4.80 18.34
CA ARG A 156 -9.65 -4.02 17.89
C ARG A 156 -9.74 -3.84 16.38
N TYR A 157 -8.66 -4.10 15.63
CA TYR A 157 -8.58 -3.82 14.21
C TYR A 157 -8.24 -5.08 13.41
N HIS A 158 -9.19 -5.52 12.59
CA HIS A 158 -9.07 -6.68 11.72
C HIS A 158 -9.79 -6.46 10.38
N ALA A 159 -9.69 -7.42 9.45
CA ALA A 159 -10.26 -7.28 8.10
C ALA A 159 -11.78 -7.02 8.07
N PHE A 160 -12.47 -7.27 9.19
CA PHE A 160 -13.92 -7.13 9.32
C PHE A 160 -14.37 -6.07 10.36
N SER A 161 -13.46 -5.28 10.92
CA SER A 161 -13.79 -4.18 11.83
C SER A 161 -13.98 -2.84 11.10
N CYS A 162 -14.56 -1.86 11.78
CA CYS A 162 -14.59 -0.46 11.35
C CYS A 162 -15.17 -0.23 9.94
N PHE A 163 -16.40 -0.73 9.71
CA PHE A 163 -17.20 -0.41 8.52
C PHE A 163 -18.00 0.89 8.66
N THR A 164 -17.81 1.61 9.76
CA THR A 164 -18.39 2.93 10.06
C THR A 164 -17.33 3.78 10.77
N PRO A 165 -17.41 5.14 10.72
CA PRO A 165 -16.41 6.05 11.29
C PRO A 165 -16.62 6.31 12.79
N GLN A 166 -16.95 5.26 13.56
CA GLN A 166 -17.08 5.37 15.02
C GLN A 166 -15.74 5.76 15.68
N ALA A 167 -15.79 6.16 16.96
CA ALA A 167 -14.61 6.52 17.73
C ALA A 167 -13.52 5.42 17.65
N GLY A 168 -12.32 5.81 17.22
CA GLY A 168 -11.20 4.89 16.99
C GLY A 168 -11.21 4.14 15.65
N CYS A 169 -12.31 4.12 14.90
CA CYS A 169 -12.45 3.38 13.63
C CYS A 169 -12.25 4.23 12.36
N ARG A 170 -12.25 5.56 12.48
CA ARG A 170 -12.20 6.51 11.37
C ARG A 170 -11.07 6.23 10.36
N GLN A 171 -9.86 5.92 10.83
CA GLN A 171 -8.72 5.65 9.94
C GLN A 171 -8.96 4.42 9.06
N GLN A 172 -9.41 3.31 9.67
CA GLN A 172 -9.68 2.09 8.93
C GLN A 172 -10.87 2.25 7.98
N PHE A 173 -11.90 2.98 8.39
CA PHE A 173 -13.05 3.27 7.53
C PHE A 173 -12.65 4.09 6.29
N ILE A 174 -11.87 5.16 6.46
CA ILE A 174 -11.32 5.93 5.33
C ILE A 174 -10.42 5.05 4.46
N ALA A 175 -9.58 4.19 5.04
CA ALA A 175 -8.75 3.26 4.28
C ALA A 175 -9.58 2.25 3.45
N ARG A 176 -10.77 1.85 3.93
CA ARG A 176 -11.73 1.05 3.16
C ARG A 176 -12.28 1.83 1.96
N LEU A 177 -12.68 3.09 2.17
CA LEU A 177 -13.19 3.95 1.09
C LEU A 177 -12.12 4.23 0.02
N VAL A 178 -10.88 4.50 0.43
CA VAL A 178 -9.75 4.70 -0.49
C VAL A 178 -9.46 3.44 -1.33
N TRP A 179 -9.54 2.26 -0.73
CA TRP A 179 -9.42 1.00 -1.47
C TRP A 179 -10.58 0.81 -2.45
N LEU A 180 -11.81 1.00 -1.96
CA LEU A 180 -13.04 0.87 -2.76
C LEU A 180 -13.01 1.80 -3.98
N SER A 181 -12.53 3.03 -3.82
CA SER A 181 -12.46 4.01 -4.90
C SER A 181 -11.24 3.84 -5.81
N GLY A 182 -10.26 3.02 -5.40
CA GLY A 182 -8.97 2.89 -6.08
C GLY A 182 -9.01 2.11 -7.40
N PRO A 183 -7.86 2.00 -8.09
CA PRO A 183 -7.75 1.32 -9.38
C PRO A 183 -8.16 -0.16 -9.36
N GLN A 184 -7.90 -0.83 -8.23
CA GLN A 184 -8.24 -2.24 -8.00
C GLN A 184 -9.68 -2.45 -7.47
N GLY A 185 -10.42 -1.36 -7.25
CA GLY A 185 -11.82 -1.38 -6.84
C GLY A 185 -12.72 -0.84 -7.96
N LEU A 186 -13.42 0.26 -7.65
CA LEU A 186 -14.42 0.89 -8.52
C LEU A 186 -13.85 1.97 -9.45
N MET A 187 -12.54 2.22 -9.44
CA MET A 187 -11.85 3.15 -10.36
C MET A 187 -12.41 4.58 -10.38
N MET A 188 -12.65 5.16 -9.20
CA MET A 188 -13.09 6.54 -9.08
C MET A 188 -11.90 7.50 -9.22
N ASN A 189 -11.61 7.91 -10.45
CA ASN A 189 -10.45 8.72 -10.78
C ASN A 189 -10.55 10.14 -10.18
N GLY A 190 -9.57 10.48 -9.35
CA GLY A 190 -9.53 11.78 -8.66
C GLY A 190 -10.29 11.83 -7.33
N VAL A 191 -10.85 10.72 -6.85
CA VAL A 191 -11.36 10.61 -5.48
C VAL A 191 -10.21 10.13 -4.57
N SER A 192 -9.69 11.04 -3.76
CA SER A 192 -8.49 10.81 -2.93
C SER A 192 -8.83 10.51 -1.46
N GLU A 193 -7.82 10.13 -0.65
CA GLU A 193 -7.97 10.04 0.81
C GLU A 193 -8.48 11.36 1.40
N ALA A 194 -8.05 12.52 0.86
CA ALA A 194 -8.52 13.83 1.32
C ALA A 194 -10.01 14.03 1.01
N SER A 195 -10.47 13.61 -0.18
CA SER A 195 -11.88 13.66 -0.57
C SER A 195 -12.73 12.80 0.38
N TRP A 196 -12.31 11.56 0.65
CA TRP A 196 -13.02 10.68 1.58
C TRP A 196 -13.00 11.19 3.01
N ARG A 197 -11.85 11.69 3.46
CA ARG A 197 -11.73 12.31 4.78
C ARG A 197 -12.78 13.41 4.91
N MET A 198 -12.76 14.42 4.04
CA MET A 198 -13.72 15.52 4.02
C MET A 198 -15.19 15.04 4.07
N LEU A 199 -15.58 14.08 3.23
CA LEU A 199 -16.93 13.51 3.24
C LEU A 199 -17.31 12.86 4.59
N VAL A 200 -16.36 12.16 5.22
CA VAL A 200 -16.55 11.53 6.53
C VAL A 200 -16.56 12.57 7.65
N GLU A 201 -15.69 13.58 7.62
CA GLU A 201 -15.61 14.62 8.68
C GLU A 201 -16.89 15.44 8.75
N HIS A 202 -17.49 15.73 7.59
CA HIS A 202 -18.75 16.47 7.49
C HIS A 202 -19.98 15.56 7.54
N GLY A 203 -19.82 14.29 7.92
CA GLY A 203 -20.93 13.36 8.13
C GLY A 203 -21.75 13.02 6.88
N ARG A 204 -21.22 13.27 5.67
CA ARG A 204 -21.86 12.91 4.39
C ARG A 204 -21.72 11.42 4.08
N VAL A 205 -20.70 10.77 4.65
CA VAL A 205 -20.45 9.32 4.50
C VAL A 205 -20.23 8.72 5.90
N LYS A 206 -21.18 7.93 6.36
CA LYS A 206 -21.20 7.23 7.65
C LYS A 206 -21.17 5.71 7.47
N GLU A 207 -21.58 5.21 6.32
CA GLU A 207 -21.44 3.83 5.89
C GLU A 207 -20.73 3.72 4.53
N LEU A 208 -20.28 2.51 4.17
CA LEU A 208 -19.43 2.28 3.00
C LEU A 208 -20.08 2.64 1.66
N ALA A 209 -21.41 2.71 1.63
CA ALA A 209 -22.23 2.87 0.44
C ALA A 209 -22.98 4.22 0.39
N ASP A 210 -22.90 5.07 1.43
CA ASP A 210 -23.65 6.34 1.50
C ASP A 210 -23.33 7.30 0.34
N TRP A 211 -22.13 7.20 -0.23
CA TRP A 211 -21.74 8.03 -1.36
C TRP A 211 -22.61 7.79 -2.61
N LEU A 212 -23.33 6.66 -2.69
CA LEU A 212 -24.23 6.33 -3.80
C LEU A 212 -25.39 7.31 -3.93
N THR A 213 -25.82 7.93 -2.84
CA THR A 213 -26.97 8.84 -2.80
C THR A 213 -26.56 10.32 -2.76
N LEU A 214 -25.26 10.62 -2.80
CA LEU A 214 -24.78 12.00 -2.77
C LEU A 214 -25.03 12.70 -4.11
N THR A 215 -25.72 13.84 -4.03
CA THR A 215 -25.99 14.71 -5.18
C THR A 215 -24.94 15.82 -5.31
N PRO A 216 -24.78 16.44 -6.49
CA PRO A 216 -23.93 17.63 -6.65
C PRO A 216 -24.29 18.74 -5.66
N GLU A 217 -25.58 18.97 -5.39
CA GLU A 217 -26.09 19.96 -4.44
C GLU A 217 -25.55 19.69 -3.03
N SER A 218 -25.66 18.45 -2.56
CA SER A 218 -25.15 18.05 -1.25
C SER A 218 -23.63 18.23 -1.16
N LEU A 219 -22.90 17.92 -2.23
CA LEU A 219 -21.45 18.04 -2.26
C LEU A 219 -20.97 19.50 -2.23
N ARG A 220 -21.70 20.42 -2.86
CA ARG A 220 -21.38 21.87 -2.89
C ARG A 220 -21.50 22.55 -1.54
N THR A 221 -22.26 21.99 -0.61
CA THR A 221 -22.35 22.52 0.75
C THR A 221 -21.07 22.31 1.58
N LEU A 222 -20.10 21.54 1.06
CA LEU A 222 -18.87 21.23 1.78
C LEU A 222 -17.82 22.34 1.61
N PRO A 223 -17.12 22.73 2.68
CA PRO A 223 -16.06 23.73 2.60
C PRO A 223 -14.98 23.35 1.58
N GLY A 224 -14.65 24.29 0.70
CA GLY A 224 -13.63 24.09 -0.34
C GLY A 224 -14.08 23.25 -1.55
N VAL A 225 -15.37 22.89 -1.65
CA VAL A 225 -15.93 22.16 -2.80
C VAL A 225 -16.73 23.10 -3.70
N GLY A 226 -16.12 23.55 -4.80
CA GLY A 226 -16.81 24.33 -5.82
C GLY A 226 -17.67 23.47 -6.77
N ASP A 227 -18.51 24.11 -7.59
CA ASP A 227 -19.45 23.44 -8.51
C ASP A 227 -18.78 22.37 -9.39
N LYS A 228 -17.66 22.73 -10.04
CA LYS A 228 -16.91 21.81 -10.91
C LYS A 228 -16.41 20.57 -10.17
N GLN A 229 -15.97 20.73 -8.92
CA GLN A 229 -15.47 19.62 -8.12
C GLN A 229 -16.61 18.71 -7.67
N ALA A 230 -17.74 19.29 -7.23
CA ALA A 230 -18.93 18.53 -6.87
C ALA A 230 -19.47 17.71 -8.05
N GLN A 231 -19.57 18.31 -9.23
CA GLN A 231 -19.97 17.61 -10.46
C GLN A 231 -19.00 16.48 -10.81
N ARG A 232 -17.68 16.74 -10.75
CA ARG A 232 -16.66 15.72 -11.02
C ARG A 232 -16.77 14.54 -10.06
N LEU A 233 -16.91 14.79 -8.76
CA LEU A 233 -17.07 13.74 -7.75
C LEU A 233 -18.33 12.91 -8.00
N HIS A 234 -19.46 13.58 -8.21
CA HIS A 234 -20.72 12.90 -8.50
C HIS A 234 -20.65 12.06 -9.79
N GLN A 235 -20.03 12.58 -10.85
CA GLN A 235 -19.81 11.83 -12.09
C GLN A 235 -18.99 10.55 -11.83
N GLN A 236 -17.94 10.62 -11.02
CA GLN A 236 -17.15 9.42 -10.65
C GLN A 236 -17.99 8.42 -9.85
N PHE A 237 -18.87 8.88 -8.97
CA PHE A 237 -19.81 8.01 -8.26
C PHE A 237 -20.79 7.32 -9.21
N MET A 238 -21.34 8.03 -10.19
CA MET A 238 -22.23 7.44 -11.19
C MET A 238 -21.53 6.43 -12.10
N LEU A 239 -20.27 6.66 -12.47
CA LEU A 239 -19.46 5.69 -13.20
C LEU A 239 -19.14 4.45 -12.34
N ALA A 240 -18.81 4.64 -11.06
CA ALA A 240 -18.57 3.55 -10.12
C ALA A 240 -19.82 2.67 -9.91
N ARG A 241 -21.02 3.26 -9.90
CA ARG A 241 -22.30 2.53 -9.82
C ARG A 241 -22.47 1.50 -10.93
N ARG A 242 -21.95 1.79 -12.12
CA ARG A 242 -22.07 0.92 -13.31
C ARG A 242 -20.99 -0.15 -13.40
N GLN A 243 -20.08 -0.24 -12.43
CA GLN A 243 -19.04 -1.27 -12.43
C GLN A 243 -19.65 -2.67 -12.24
N PRO A 244 -19.11 -3.70 -12.89
CA PRO A 244 -19.59 -5.08 -12.77
C PRO A 244 -19.47 -5.60 -11.33
N PHE A 245 -20.31 -6.59 -11.01
CA PHE A 245 -20.40 -7.23 -9.70
C PHE A 245 -19.04 -7.70 -9.17
N GLN A 246 -18.21 -8.29 -10.02
CA GLN A 246 -16.87 -8.78 -9.64
C GLN A 246 -15.96 -7.65 -9.13
N ARG A 247 -16.05 -6.45 -9.71
CA ARG A 247 -15.32 -5.27 -9.22
C ARG A 247 -15.85 -4.78 -7.89
N TRP A 248 -17.16 -4.85 -7.67
CA TRP A 248 -17.74 -4.59 -6.37
C TRP A 248 -17.24 -5.55 -5.30
N LEU A 249 -17.13 -6.85 -5.59
CA LEU A 249 -16.53 -7.83 -4.67
C LEU A 249 -15.09 -7.47 -4.31
N LEU A 250 -14.27 -7.11 -5.30
CA LEU A 250 -12.89 -6.64 -5.08
C LEU A 250 -12.86 -5.36 -4.24
N ALA A 251 -13.73 -4.40 -4.53
CA ALA A 251 -13.84 -3.13 -3.82
C ALA A 251 -14.29 -3.30 -2.35
N LEU A 252 -15.15 -4.28 -2.08
CA LEU A 252 -15.53 -4.70 -0.71
C LEU A 252 -14.43 -5.50 -0.02
N GLY A 253 -13.44 -5.97 -0.78
CA GLY A 253 -12.25 -6.63 -0.27
C GLY A 253 -12.34 -8.15 -0.22
N ALA A 254 -13.15 -8.77 -1.08
CA ALA A 254 -13.26 -10.22 -1.18
C ALA A 254 -11.89 -10.85 -1.53
N PRO A 255 -11.45 -11.91 -0.82
CA PRO A 255 -10.15 -12.54 -1.04
C PRO A 255 -10.16 -13.54 -2.23
N LEU A 256 -10.80 -13.15 -3.33
CA LEU A 256 -10.97 -13.97 -4.54
C LEU A 256 -9.83 -13.71 -5.54
N SER A 257 -9.37 -14.76 -6.22
CA SER A 257 -8.52 -14.64 -7.41
C SER A 257 -9.34 -14.25 -8.64
N ALA A 258 -8.67 -13.87 -9.74
CA ALA A 258 -9.34 -13.55 -11.00
C ALA A 258 -10.20 -14.72 -11.52
N GLU A 259 -9.68 -15.94 -11.46
CA GLU A 259 -10.40 -17.17 -11.86
C GLU A 259 -11.66 -17.39 -11.02
N GLN A 260 -11.55 -17.18 -9.70
CA GLN A 260 -12.67 -17.37 -8.77
C GLN A 260 -13.75 -16.30 -8.95
N LEU A 261 -13.35 -15.07 -9.33
CA LEU A 261 -14.27 -13.99 -9.65
C LEU A 261 -15.09 -14.27 -10.92
N ALA A 262 -14.53 -14.98 -11.90
CA ALA A 262 -15.26 -15.32 -13.13
C ALA A 262 -16.44 -16.26 -12.86
N GLY A 263 -16.33 -17.13 -11.85
CA GLY A 263 -17.37 -18.09 -11.48
C GLY A 263 -18.45 -17.55 -10.54
N VAL A 264 -18.40 -16.28 -10.11
CA VAL A 264 -19.41 -15.67 -9.24
C VAL A 264 -20.26 -14.67 -10.01
N THR A 265 -21.57 -14.89 -10.00
CA THR A 265 -22.56 -14.14 -10.78
C THR A 265 -23.39 -13.20 -9.91
N GLY A 266 -23.70 -13.61 -8.68
CA GLY A 266 -24.49 -12.80 -7.75
C GLY A 266 -24.19 -13.05 -6.28
N TRP A 267 -24.45 -12.05 -5.43
CA TRP A 267 -24.18 -12.07 -3.99
C TRP A 267 -24.96 -13.18 -3.27
N GLN A 268 -26.21 -13.39 -3.64
CA GLN A 268 -27.14 -14.31 -2.96
C GLN A 268 -26.77 -15.78 -3.17
N GLN A 269 -26.37 -16.13 -4.40
CA GLN A 269 -25.82 -17.45 -4.71
C GLN A 269 -24.46 -17.63 -4.03
N THR A 270 -23.56 -16.65 -4.18
CA THR A 270 -22.17 -16.77 -3.69
C THR A 270 -22.10 -16.91 -2.16
N LYS A 271 -22.92 -16.16 -1.41
CA LYS A 271 -22.93 -16.23 0.06
C LYS A 271 -23.41 -17.58 0.61
N ARG A 272 -24.14 -18.37 -0.20
CA ARG A 272 -24.68 -19.69 0.15
C ARG A 272 -23.74 -20.83 -0.21
N LEU A 273 -22.67 -20.56 -0.96
CA LEU A 273 -21.71 -21.59 -1.37
C LEU A 273 -21.06 -22.27 -0.14
N PRO A 274 -21.16 -23.59 0.00
CA PRO A 274 -20.55 -24.30 1.11
C PRO A 274 -19.03 -24.42 0.92
N THR A 275 -18.30 -24.64 2.02
CA THR A 275 -16.82 -24.69 2.05
C THR A 275 -16.23 -25.67 1.02
N HIS A 276 -16.85 -26.84 0.83
CA HIS A 276 -16.35 -27.87 -0.09
C HIS A 276 -16.38 -27.45 -1.56
N ILE A 277 -17.28 -26.54 -1.95
CA ILE A 277 -17.31 -26.01 -3.32
C ILE A 277 -16.13 -25.07 -3.54
N TRP A 278 -15.80 -24.24 -2.55
CA TRP A 278 -14.61 -23.39 -2.60
C TRP A 278 -13.33 -24.22 -2.69
N GLN A 279 -13.21 -25.31 -1.93
CA GLN A 279 -12.03 -26.19 -1.94
C GLN A 279 -11.77 -26.88 -3.28
N ARG A 280 -12.79 -27.06 -4.12
CA ARG A 280 -12.61 -27.63 -5.48
C ARG A 280 -11.96 -26.66 -6.46
N GLN A 281 -11.89 -25.37 -6.12
CA GLN A 281 -11.30 -24.36 -6.99
C GLN A 281 -9.77 -24.34 -6.87
N ALA A 282 -9.10 -24.09 -7.98
CA ALA A 282 -7.64 -24.04 -8.03
C ALA A 282 -7.07 -23.03 -7.02
N GLY A 283 -6.06 -23.46 -6.25
CA GLY A 283 -5.38 -22.62 -5.26
C GLY A 283 -6.18 -22.33 -3.98
N VAL A 284 -7.31 -23.03 -3.73
CA VAL A 284 -8.12 -22.89 -2.51
C VAL A 284 -7.96 -24.10 -1.60
N GLY A 285 -7.06 -24.00 -0.63
CA GLY A 285 -7.01 -24.92 0.51
C GLY A 285 -7.98 -24.54 1.62
N ASP A 286 -8.04 -25.37 2.67
CA ASP A 286 -8.99 -25.24 3.80
C ASP A 286 -9.02 -23.84 4.43
N LYS A 287 -7.84 -23.27 4.69
CA LYS A 287 -7.73 -21.93 5.28
C LYS A 287 -8.36 -20.86 4.40
N ARG A 288 -8.18 -20.95 3.08
CA ARG A 288 -8.70 -19.96 2.13
C ARG A 288 -10.21 -20.14 1.92
N ALA A 289 -10.69 -21.39 1.85
CA ALA A 289 -12.12 -21.69 1.80
C ALA A 289 -12.84 -21.14 3.05
N ALA A 290 -12.28 -21.37 4.25
CA ALA A 290 -12.82 -20.81 5.48
C ALA A 290 -12.85 -19.27 5.48
N GLN A 291 -11.81 -18.61 4.97
CA GLN A 291 -11.77 -17.15 4.83
C GLN A 291 -12.85 -16.62 3.86
N LEU A 292 -13.09 -17.31 2.75
CA LEU A 292 -14.14 -16.94 1.79
C LEU A 292 -15.53 -17.06 2.41
N VAL A 293 -15.83 -18.20 3.05
CA VAL A 293 -17.10 -18.39 3.76
C VAL A 293 -17.26 -17.35 4.87
N ALA A 294 -16.21 -17.10 5.65
CA ALA A 294 -16.23 -16.10 6.71
C ALA A 294 -16.50 -14.69 6.18
N PHE A 295 -15.94 -14.32 5.02
CA PHE A 295 -16.16 -13.01 4.37
C PHE A 295 -17.65 -12.78 4.08
N PHE A 296 -18.31 -13.72 3.39
CA PHE A 296 -19.73 -13.58 3.03
C PHE A 296 -20.70 -13.68 4.22
N ARG A 297 -20.25 -14.29 5.32
CA ARG A 297 -21.03 -14.40 6.57
C ARG A 297 -20.88 -13.21 7.52
N GLN A 298 -19.98 -12.26 7.26
CA GLN A 298 -19.79 -11.12 8.17
C GLN A 298 -21.02 -10.22 8.26
N PRO A 299 -21.57 -9.94 9.46
CA PRO A 299 -22.74 -9.08 9.62
C PRO A 299 -22.55 -7.68 9.03
N ALA A 300 -21.35 -7.10 9.16
CA ALA A 300 -21.05 -5.80 8.59
C ALA A 300 -21.11 -5.78 7.05
N LEU A 301 -20.60 -6.83 6.39
CA LEU A 301 -20.66 -6.94 4.94
C LEU A 301 -22.08 -7.25 4.45
N GLN A 302 -22.86 -8.03 5.21
CA GLN A 302 -24.27 -8.24 4.89
C GLN A 302 -25.08 -6.95 4.93
N ARG A 303 -24.83 -6.06 5.90
CA ARG A 303 -25.46 -4.72 5.93
C ARG A 303 -25.08 -3.89 4.70
N VAL A 304 -23.80 -3.88 4.32
CA VAL A 304 -23.35 -3.19 3.11
C VAL A 304 -24.01 -3.77 1.87
N ALA A 305 -24.03 -5.10 1.71
CA ALA A 305 -24.68 -5.76 0.58
C ALA A 305 -26.19 -5.46 0.49
N ASN A 306 -26.88 -5.39 1.63
CA ASN A 306 -28.28 -5.00 1.66
C ASN A 306 -28.51 -3.54 1.23
N SER A 307 -27.62 -2.62 1.63
CA SER A 307 -27.64 -1.23 1.16
C SER A 307 -27.40 -1.16 -0.35
N LEU A 308 -26.41 -1.90 -0.88
CA LEU A 308 -26.14 -1.98 -2.33
C LEU A 308 -27.34 -2.54 -3.10
N ARG A 309 -28.03 -3.55 -2.56
CA ARG A 309 -29.28 -4.08 -3.12
C ARG A 309 -30.38 -3.02 -3.19
N GLN A 310 -30.60 -2.26 -2.11
CA GLN A 310 -31.58 -1.17 -2.07
C GLN A 310 -31.24 -0.05 -3.05
N GLN A 311 -29.95 0.16 -3.34
CA GLN A 311 -29.48 1.12 -4.33
C GLN A 311 -29.45 0.56 -5.78
N HIS A 312 -30.02 -0.64 -5.98
CA HIS A 312 -30.10 -1.34 -7.27
C HIS A 312 -28.74 -1.55 -7.94
N ILE A 313 -27.70 -1.84 -7.16
CA ILE A 313 -26.38 -2.21 -7.70
C ILE A 313 -26.44 -3.64 -8.24
N ALA A 314 -26.05 -3.82 -9.51
CA ALA A 314 -26.08 -5.10 -10.20
C ALA A 314 -25.27 -6.19 -9.45
N GLY A 315 -25.83 -7.40 -9.41
CA GLY A 315 -25.25 -8.56 -8.71
C GLY A 315 -25.51 -8.61 -7.20
N PHE A 316 -26.19 -7.63 -6.60
CA PHE A 316 -26.60 -7.67 -5.17
C PHE A 316 -28.10 -7.94 -4.97
N ALA A 317 -28.90 -7.88 -6.03
CA ALA A 317 -30.30 -8.32 -6.01
C ALA A 317 -30.40 -9.85 -5.96
N ASP A 318 -31.59 -10.35 -5.61
CA ASP A 318 -31.93 -11.73 -5.89
C ASP A 318 -32.08 -11.83 -7.41
N ASP A 319 -31.13 -12.48 -8.08
CA ASP A 319 -31.36 -12.89 -9.46
C ASP A 319 -32.60 -13.79 -9.42
N ALA A 320 -33.66 -13.37 -10.11
CA ALA A 320 -34.74 -14.27 -10.44
C ALA A 320 -34.11 -15.52 -11.04
N LEU A 321 -34.53 -16.69 -10.54
CA LEU A 321 -34.20 -18.00 -11.07
C LEU A 321 -34.12 -17.91 -12.60
N SER A 322 -32.92 -17.94 -13.16
CA SER A 322 -32.76 -18.38 -14.53
C SER A 322 -33.15 -19.84 -14.50
N ASP A 323 -34.40 -20.11 -14.86
CA ASP A 323 -34.93 -21.45 -15.04
C ASP A 323 -33.99 -22.20 -15.99
N PRO A 324 -33.39 -23.33 -15.58
CA PRO A 324 -32.49 -24.09 -16.45
C PRO A 324 -33.21 -24.79 -17.61
N ASP A 325 -34.55 -24.77 -17.68
CA ASP A 325 -35.36 -25.53 -18.63
C ASP A 325 -36.10 -24.65 -19.65
N VAL A 326 -35.37 -23.80 -20.38
CA VAL A 326 -35.85 -23.25 -21.66
C VAL A 326 -34.80 -23.51 -22.74
N ASP A 327 -34.67 -24.78 -23.10
CA ASP A 327 -34.38 -25.22 -24.46
C ASP A 327 -34.98 -26.63 -24.60
N ASN A 328 -36.16 -26.67 -25.21
CA ASN A 328 -36.78 -27.87 -25.75
C ASN A 328 -37.08 -27.60 -27.23
#